data_AF-A0A1Y1LUS1-F1
#
_entry.id   AF-A0A1Y1LUS1-F1
#
_cell.length_a   1.000
_cell.length_b   1.000
_cell.length_c   1.000
_cell.angle_alpha   90.00
_cell.angle_beta   90.00
_cell.angle_gamma   90.00
#
_symmetry.space_group_name_H-M   'P 1'
#
loop_
_entity.id
_entity.type
_entity.pdbx_description
1 polymer ?
#
loop_
_entity_poly.entity_id
_entity_poly.type
_entity_poly.pdbx_seq_one_letter_code
_entity_poly.pdbx_strand_id
1 'polypeptide(L)'
;QLKDLEAQNRLLLGNLEKQVADLKQSNALLTAENKKMESTSLEAVRRSDSLNRQISDLTSLVKSRDNASAAVRERNTVQEAEVEKLKVRIEHTQKDRDNWKNKALSNSSEEEEMLRTFALCTICRNNFKNTALKTCGHLFCNKCVDDRISNRMRKCPTCSRAFDKMDVMPVHH
;
A
#
# COMPACT_ATOMS: atom_id res chain seq x y z
N GLN A 1 -92.63 -54.27 27.97
CA GLN A 1 -91.87 -53.69 29.11
C GLN A 1 -90.46 -54.28 29.19
N LEU A 2 -90.23 -55.54 29.60
CA LEU A 2 -88.85 -56.07 29.71
C LEU A 2 -88.11 -56.18 28.35
N LYS A 3 -88.78 -56.71 27.32
CA LYS A 3 -88.21 -56.86 25.97
C LYS A 3 -87.86 -55.52 25.31
N ASP A 4 -88.67 -54.48 25.56
CA ASP A 4 -88.42 -53.13 25.05
C ASP A 4 -87.20 -52.50 25.74
N LEU A 5 -87.02 -52.78 27.04
CA LEU A 5 -85.86 -52.34 27.82
C LEU A 5 -84.57 -53.02 27.35
N GLU A 6 -84.61 -54.33 27.06
CA GLU A 6 -83.48 -55.06 26.47
C GLU A 6 -83.09 -54.52 25.09
N ALA A 7 -84.08 -54.22 24.24
CA ALA A 7 -83.83 -53.63 22.93
C ALA A 7 -83.18 -52.24 23.04
N GLN A 8 -83.66 -51.39 23.96
CA GLN A 8 -83.04 -50.09 24.24
C GLN A 8 -81.61 -50.21 24.78
N ASN A 9 -81.36 -51.12 25.72
CA ASN A 9 -80.01 -51.34 26.27
C ASN A 9 -79.04 -51.85 25.20
N ARG A 10 -79.48 -52.76 24.32
CA ARG A 10 -78.65 -53.26 23.21
C ARG A 10 -78.30 -52.16 22.21
N LEU A 11 -79.24 -51.26 21.94
CA LEU A 11 -79.03 -50.11 21.05
C LEU A 11 -78.09 -49.08 21.67
N LEU A 12 -78.22 -48.83 22.98
CA LEU A 12 -77.30 -47.97 23.74
C LEU A 12 -75.88 -48.55 23.77
N LEU A 13 -75.72 -49.86 24.01
CA LEU A 13 -74.43 -50.53 23.97
C LEU A 13 -73.76 -50.39 22.61
N GLY A 14 -74.49 -50.65 21.51
CA GLY A 14 -73.95 -50.48 20.16
C GLY A 14 -73.55 -49.05 19.84
N ASN A 15 -74.30 -48.05 20.33
CA ASN A 15 -73.94 -46.64 20.20
C ASN A 15 -72.67 -46.29 20.98
N LEU A 16 -72.54 -46.77 22.22
CA LEU A 16 -71.35 -46.54 23.06
C LEU A 16 -70.11 -47.23 22.48
N GLU A 17 -70.25 -48.46 21.96
CA GLU A 17 -69.17 -49.19 21.30
C GLU A 17 -68.65 -48.43 20.06
N LYS A 18 -69.57 -47.91 19.24
CA LYS A 18 -69.21 -47.07 18.10
C LYS A 18 -68.51 -45.79 18.55
N GLN A 19 -69.03 -45.13 19.57
CA GLN A 19 -68.44 -43.90 20.11
C GLN A 19 -67.03 -44.13 20.66
N VAL A 20 -66.79 -45.26 21.34
CA VAL A 20 -65.45 -45.67 21.80
C VAL A 20 -64.50 -45.95 20.63
N ALA A 21 -64.98 -46.59 19.57
CA ALA A 21 -64.17 -46.84 18.36
C ALA A 21 -63.78 -45.52 17.67
N ASP A 22 -64.74 -44.62 17.48
CA ASP A 22 -64.53 -43.30 16.88
C ASP A 22 -63.54 -42.45 17.72
N LEU A 23 -63.68 -42.48 19.05
CA LEU A 23 -62.75 -41.79 19.97
C LEU A 23 -61.33 -42.38 19.90
N LYS A 24 -61.19 -43.71 19.85
CA LYS A 24 -59.87 -44.35 19.70
C LYS A 24 -59.20 -43.96 18.39
N GLN A 25 -59.95 -43.94 17.28
CA GLN A 25 -59.45 -43.51 15.99
C GLN A 25 -59.03 -42.04 16.01
N SER A 26 -59.87 -41.16 16.55
CA SER A 26 -59.56 -39.73 16.69
C SER A 26 -58.32 -39.50 17.54
N ASN A 27 -58.18 -40.21 18.67
CA ASN A 27 -57.02 -40.08 19.55
C ASN A 27 -55.73 -40.57 18.88
N ALA A 28 -55.80 -41.63 18.07
CA ALA A 28 -54.67 -42.10 17.27
C ALA A 28 -54.23 -41.06 16.22
N LEU A 29 -55.17 -40.41 15.55
CA LEU A 29 -54.89 -39.32 14.59
C LEU A 29 -54.24 -38.12 15.28
N LEU A 30 -54.81 -37.66 16.41
CA LEU A 30 -54.26 -36.56 17.19
C LEU A 30 -52.85 -36.86 17.69
N THR A 31 -52.58 -38.10 18.10
CA THR A 31 -51.24 -38.51 18.53
C THR A 31 -50.24 -38.47 17.36
N ALA A 32 -50.63 -38.90 16.17
CA ALA A 32 -49.79 -38.85 14.99
C ALA A 32 -49.51 -37.39 14.56
N GLU A 33 -50.52 -36.53 14.61
CA GLU A 33 -50.39 -35.11 14.28
C GLU A 33 -49.52 -34.36 15.28
N ASN A 34 -49.66 -34.63 16.59
CA ASN A 34 -48.80 -34.06 17.62
C ASN A 34 -47.33 -34.45 17.42
N LYS A 35 -47.03 -35.73 17.13
CA LYS A 35 -45.66 -36.17 16.84
C LYS A 35 -45.07 -35.48 15.61
N LYS A 36 -45.88 -35.31 14.56
CA LYS A 36 -45.47 -34.58 13.34
C LYS A 36 -45.17 -33.13 13.67
N MET A 37 -46.05 -32.48 14.43
CA MET A 37 -45.89 -31.08 14.84
C MET A 37 -44.64 -30.90 15.70
N GLU A 38 -44.39 -31.79 16.66
CA GLU A 38 -43.20 -31.78 17.52
C GLU A 38 -41.91 -31.90 16.69
N SER A 39 -41.86 -32.80 15.71
CA SER A 39 -40.72 -32.93 14.79
C SER A 39 -40.48 -31.64 13.99
N THR A 40 -41.55 -31.06 13.41
CA THR A 40 -41.42 -29.81 12.63
C THR A 40 -41.01 -28.62 13.50
N SER A 41 -41.48 -28.55 14.73
CA SER A 41 -41.10 -27.52 15.70
C SER A 41 -39.61 -27.63 16.04
N LEU A 42 -39.13 -28.85 16.31
CA LEU A 42 -37.72 -29.09 16.62
C LEU A 42 -36.79 -28.70 15.46
N GLU A 43 -37.18 -29.01 14.22
CA GLU A 43 -36.46 -28.60 13.01
C GLU A 43 -36.45 -27.08 12.84
N ALA A 44 -37.59 -26.41 13.07
CA ALA A 44 -37.69 -24.96 13.01
C ALA A 44 -36.79 -24.28 14.05
N VAL A 45 -36.73 -24.80 15.28
CA VAL A 45 -35.84 -24.30 16.34
C VAL A 45 -34.37 -24.45 15.93
N ARG A 46 -33.96 -25.64 15.46
CA ARG A 46 -32.59 -25.88 14.98
C ARG A 46 -32.20 -24.93 13.85
N ARG A 47 -33.13 -24.66 12.93
CA ARG A 47 -32.92 -23.72 11.83
C ARG A 47 -32.79 -22.28 12.35
N SER A 48 -33.63 -21.87 13.30
CA SER A 48 -33.54 -20.55 13.94
C SER A 48 -32.20 -20.36 14.64
N ASP A 49 -31.75 -21.34 15.42
CA ASP A 49 -30.44 -21.29 16.11
C ASP A 49 -29.28 -21.16 15.12
N SER A 50 -29.32 -21.89 14.01
CA SER A 50 -28.31 -21.79 12.96
C SER A 50 -28.28 -20.41 12.31
N LEU A 51 -29.46 -19.85 11.98
CA LEU A 51 -29.57 -18.51 11.42
C LEU A 51 -29.11 -17.43 12.42
N ASN A 52 -29.44 -17.58 13.70
CA ASN A 52 -28.99 -16.66 14.75
C ASN A 52 -27.47 -16.65 14.89
N ARG A 53 -26.81 -17.80 14.78
CA ARG A 53 -25.34 -17.89 14.75
C ARG A 53 -24.76 -17.17 13.53
N GLN A 54 -25.31 -17.42 12.34
CA GLN A 54 -24.87 -16.73 11.12
C GLN A 54 -25.05 -15.21 11.21
N ILE A 55 -26.16 -14.73 11.76
CA ILE A 55 -26.42 -13.30 11.99
C ILE A 55 -25.37 -12.72 12.94
N SER A 56 -25.04 -13.43 14.02
CA SER A 56 -24.00 -13.00 14.97
C SER A 56 -22.64 -12.89 14.30
N ASP A 57 -22.23 -13.90 13.53
CA ASP A 57 -20.95 -13.93 12.83
C ASP A 57 -20.85 -12.81 11.78
N LEU A 58 -21.90 -12.64 10.97
CA LEU A 58 -21.96 -11.57 9.98
C LEU A 58 -21.96 -10.18 10.65
N THR A 59 -22.64 -10.02 11.77
CA THR A 59 -22.63 -8.77 12.55
C THR A 59 -21.23 -8.45 13.06
N SER A 60 -20.51 -9.45 13.56
CA SER A 60 -19.12 -9.31 14.01
C SER A 60 -18.20 -8.91 12.84
N LEU A 61 -18.37 -9.56 11.69
CA LEU A 61 -17.59 -9.29 10.49
C LEU A 61 -17.81 -7.86 9.97
N VAL A 62 -19.07 -7.41 9.93
CA VAL A 62 -19.42 -6.04 9.52
C VAL A 62 -18.79 -5.02 10.46
N LYS A 63 -18.90 -5.21 11.78
CA LYS A 63 -18.25 -4.32 12.76
C LYS A 63 -16.73 -4.24 12.57
N SER A 64 -16.07 -5.39 12.38
CA SER A 64 -14.63 -5.45 12.12
C SER A 64 -14.24 -4.68 10.85
N ARG A 65 -14.98 -4.91 9.75
CA ARG A 65 -14.76 -4.22 8.47
C ARG A 65 -14.98 -2.72 8.58
N ASP A 66 -16.01 -2.29 9.29
CA ASP A 66 -16.33 -0.87 9.44
C ASP A 66 -15.24 -0.14 10.24
N ASN A 67 -14.74 -0.76 11.31
CA ASN A 67 -13.59 -0.25 12.07
C ASN A 67 -12.32 -0.17 11.21
N ALA A 68 -12.02 -1.22 10.43
CA ALA A 68 -10.87 -1.22 9.53
C ALA A 68 -10.99 -0.14 8.44
N SER A 69 -12.19 0.02 7.87
CA SER A 69 -12.47 1.04 6.87
C SER A 69 -12.34 2.45 7.44
N ALA A 70 -12.82 2.69 8.66
CA ALA A 70 -12.64 3.97 9.34
C ALA A 70 -11.16 4.29 9.57
N ALA A 71 -10.36 3.33 10.02
CA ALA A 71 -8.92 3.51 10.22
C ALA A 71 -8.16 3.80 8.92
N VAL A 72 -8.55 3.15 7.81
CA VAL A 72 -7.96 3.41 6.49
C VAL A 72 -8.34 4.81 5.98
N ARG A 73 -9.60 5.24 6.16
CA ARG A 73 -10.03 6.59 5.78
C ARG A 73 -9.24 7.67 6.50
N GLU A 74 -9.08 7.54 7.82
CA GLU A 74 -8.30 8.50 8.62
C GLU A 74 -6.81 8.52 8.20
N ARG A 75 -6.24 7.35 7.87
CA ARG A 75 -4.86 7.31 7.37
C ARG A 75 -4.72 8.03 6.04
N ASN A 76 -5.67 7.82 5.12
CA ASN A 76 -5.65 8.45 3.80
C ASN A 76 -5.77 9.97 3.90
N THR A 77 -6.66 10.51 4.74
CA THR A 77 -6.79 11.97 4.92
C THR A 77 -5.50 12.60 5.43
N VAL A 78 -4.84 11.96 6.41
CA VAL A 78 -3.53 12.42 6.92
C VAL A 78 -2.45 12.36 5.85
N GLN A 79 -2.41 11.28 5.06
CA GLN A 79 -1.44 11.13 3.98
C GLN A 79 -1.67 12.14 2.84
N GLU A 80 -2.92 12.41 2.46
CA GLU A 80 -3.27 13.42 1.48
C GLU A 80 -2.82 14.82 1.90
N ALA A 81 -3.02 15.18 3.17
CA ALA A 81 -2.54 16.45 3.72
C ALA A 81 -1.00 16.56 3.70
N GLU A 82 -0.28 15.50 4.05
CA GLU A 82 1.19 15.51 4.03
C GLU A 82 1.73 15.58 2.60
N VAL A 83 1.09 14.89 1.64
CA VAL A 83 1.45 15.00 0.21
C VAL A 83 1.33 16.45 -0.27
N GLU A 84 0.25 17.14 0.07
CA GLU A 84 0.06 18.53 -0.36
C GLU A 84 1.11 19.47 0.26
N LYS A 85 1.40 19.29 1.55
CA LYS A 85 2.47 20.03 2.25
C LYS A 85 3.84 19.80 1.62
N LEU A 86 4.15 18.56 1.23
CA LEU A 86 5.41 18.22 0.58
C LEU A 86 5.50 18.82 -0.83
N LYS A 87 4.40 18.84 -1.59
CA LYS A 87 4.36 19.51 -2.90
C LYS A 87 4.68 21.00 -2.80
N VAL A 88 4.04 21.70 -1.86
CA VAL A 88 4.30 23.13 -1.62
C VAL A 88 5.76 23.37 -1.25
N ARG A 89 6.33 22.52 -0.38
CA ARG A 89 7.75 22.62 0.00
C ARG A 89 8.69 22.38 -1.18
N ILE A 90 8.40 21.40 -2.03
CA ILE A 90 9.17 21.13 -3.26
C ILE A 90 9.11 22.34 -4.19
N GLU A 91 7.92 22.89 -4.45
CA GLU A 91 7.75 24.05 -5.32
C GLU A 91 8.54 25.27 -4.81
N HIS A 92 8.47 25.54 -3.50
CA HIS A 92 9.21 26.64 -2.89
C HIS A 92 10.72 26.43 -3.01
N THR A 93 11.22 25.23 -2.70
CA THR A 93 12.65 24.89 -2.81
C THR A 93 13.14 24.98 -4.26
N GLN A 94 12.30 24.60 -5.23
CA GLN A 94 12.61 24.72 -6.65
C GLN A 94 12.71 26.19 -7.08
N LYS A 95 11.76 27.03 -6.66
CA LYS A 95 11.82 28.49 -6.93
C LYS A 95 13.07 29.11 -6.32
N ASP A 96 13.42 28.75 -5.09
CA ASP A 96 14.63 29.24 -4.45
C ASP A 96 15.88 28.80 -5.21
N ARG A 97 15.98 27.52 -5.57
CA ARG A 97 17.07 27.01 -6.41
C ARG A 97 17.20 27.80 -7.70
N ASP A 98 16.10 28.05 -8.40
CA ASP A 98 16.10 28.76 -9.69
C ASP A 98 16.47 30.23 -9.51
N ASN A 99 16.01 30.86 -8.43
CA ASN A 99 16.43 32.22 -8.04
C ASN A 99 17.94 32.29 -7.76
N TRP A 100 18.48 31.34 -7.00
CA TRP A 100 19.93 31.26 -6.72
C TRP A 100 20.73 31.03 -7.99
N LYS A 101 20.27 30.13 -8.86
CA LYS A 101 20.89 29.88 -10.16
C LYS A 101 20.89 31.14 -11.03
N ASN A 102 19.77 31.85 -11.12
CA ASN A 102 19.67 33.08 -11.91
C ASN A 102 20.54 34.20 -11.33
N LYS A 103 20.60 34.37 -10.00
CA LYS A 103 21.52 35.33 -9.36
C LYS A 103 22.98 34.99 -9.64
N ALA A 104 23.35 33.71 -9.57
CA ALA A 104 24.71 33.27 -9.86
C ALA A 104 25.09 33.53 -11.34
N LEU A 105 24.17 33.29 -12.28
CA LEU A 105 24.39 33.56 -13.70
C LEU A 105 24.39 35.06 -14.03
N SER A 106 23.51 35.86 -13.41
CA SER A 106 23.44 37.30 -13.63
C SER A 106 24.64 38.07 -13.07
N ASN A 107 25.32 37.51 -12.07
CA ASN A 107 26.51 38.12 -11.47
C ASN A 107 27.81 37.66 -12.14
N SER A 108 27.77 36.66 -13.02
CA SER A 108 28.93 36.21 -13.79
C SER A 108 28.96 36.95 -15.11
N SER A 109 29.87 37.92 -15.26
CA SER A 109 30.09 38.56 -16.56
C SER A 109 30.78 37.59 -17.53
N GLU A 110 30.68 37.85 -18.84
CA GLU A 110 31.43 37.07 -19.85
C GLU A 110 32.94 37.12 -19.56
N GLU A 111 33.44 38.23 -19.01
CA GLU A 111 34.83 38.35 -18.59
C GLU A 111 35.17 37.42 -17.40
N GLU A 112 34.27 37.23 -16.43
CA GLU A 112 34.48 36.27 -15.34
C GLU A 112 34.58 34.83 -15.85
N GLU A 113 33.70 34.45 -16.79
CA GLU A 113 33.71 33.11 -17.37
C GLU A 113 34.97 32.83 -18.20
N MET A 114 35.44 33.84 -18.95
CA MET A 114 36.73 33.79 -19.65
C MET A 114 37.89 33.63 -18.67
N LEU A 115 37.92 34.43 -17.59
CA LEU A 115 38.98 34.35 -16.56
C LEU A 115 38.98 33.00 -15.86
N ARG A 116 37.81 32.44 -15.53
CA ARG A 116 37.68 31.08 -14.96
C ARG A 116 38.23 30.02 -15.90
N THR A 117 37.93 30.10 -17.20
CA THR A 117 38.45 29.17 -18.20
C THR A 117 39.98 29.27 -18.34
N PHE A 118 40.53 30.48 -18.17
CA PHE A 118 41.96 30.72 -18.19
C PHE A 118 42.65 30.17 -16.93
N ALA A 119 42.04 30.36 -15.76
CA ALA A 119 42.65 30.02 -14.47
C ALA A 119 42.46 28.55 -14.05
N LEU A 120 41.34 27.91 -14.43
CA LEU A 120 40.97 26.56 -13.99
C LEU A 120 41.47 25.47 -14.95
N CYS A 121 41.95 24.37 -14.38
CA CYS A 121 42.39 23.19 -15.10
C CYS A 121 41.31 22.68 -16.04
N THR A 122 41.65 22.51 -17.32
CA THR A 122 40.70 22.11 -18.36
C THR A 122 40.21 20.67 -18.24
N ILE A 123 40.89 19.82 -17.45
CA ILE A 123 40.51 18.42 -17.22
C ILE A 123 39.38 18.34 -16.17
N CYS A 124 39.55 18.98 -15.01
CA CYS A 124 38.59 18.88 -13.91
C CYS A 124 37.65 20.07 -13.77
N ARG A 125 37.97 21.21 -14.40
CA ARG A 125 37.25 22.51 -14.30
C ARG A 125 37.01 22.98 -12.86
N ASN A 126 37.81 22.50 -11.91
CA ASN A 126 37.63 22.75 -10.48
C ASN A 126 38.86 23.37 -9.83
N ASN A 127 40.05 22.85 -10.11
CA ASN A 127 41.30 23.30 -9.50
C ASN A 127 42.03 24.30 -10.42
N PHE A 128 42.76 25.26 -9.84
CA PHE A 128 43.63 26.18 -10.59
C PHE A 128 44.78 25.45 -11.32
N LYS A 129 45.23 26.05 -12.42
CA LYS A 129 46.35 25.56 -13.25
C LYS A 129 47.70 25.83 -12.57
N ASN A 130 48.16 24.91 -11.74
CA ASN A 130 49.44 25.04 -11.01
C ASN A 130 50.54 24.09 -11.52
N THR A 131 50.40 23.51 -12.71
CA THR A 131 51.37 22.55 -13.24
C THR A 131 51.47 22.65 -14.76
N ALA A 132 52.67 22.83 -15.28
CA ALA A 132 52.96 22.84 -16.71
C ALA A 132 53.66 21.54 -17.14
N LEU A 133 53.35 21.08 -18.35
CA LEU A 133 54.08 20.01 -19.02
C LEU A 133 55.22 20.60 -19.86
N LYS A 134 56.48 20.40 -19.46
CA LYS A 134 57.66 20.98 -20.13
C LYS A 134 57.76 20.62 -21.61
N THR A 135 57.24 19.45 -22.02
CA THR A 135 57.28 19.00 -23.42
C THR A 135 56.41 19.85 -24.35
N CYS A 136 55.37 20.53 -23.85
CA CYS A 136 54.42 21.26 -24.69
C CYS A 136 53.89 22.58 -24.13
N GLY A 137 54.24 22.95 -22.90
CA GLY A 137 53.83 24.21 -22.26
C GLY A 137 52.38 24.25 -21.77
N HIS A 138 51.56 23.23 -22.01
CA HIS A 138 50.16 23.22 -21.55
C HIS A 138 50.08 23.09 -20.02
N LEU A 139 49.16 23.85 -19.42
CA LEU A 139 48.96 23.91 -17.98
C LEU A 139 47.68 23.19 -17.53
N PHE A 140 47.79 22.48 -16.41
CA PHE A 140 46.72 21.75 -15.74
C PHE A 140 46.92 21.87 -14.22
N CYS A 141 46.04 21.25 -13.42
CA CYS A 141 46.30 21.10 -11.99
C CYS A 141 47.16 19.87 -11.73
N ASN A 142 48.01 19.94 -10.69
CA ASN A 142 48.91 18.87 -10.28
C ASN A 142 48.16 17.53 -10.12
N LYS A 143 47.01 17.53 -9.44
CA LYS A 143 46.17 16.33 -9.25
C LYS A 143 45.87 15.61 -10.57
N CYS A 144 45.40 16.34 -11.59
CA CYS A 144 45.05 15.71 -12.87
C CYS A 144 46.28 15.25 -13.67
N VAL A 145 47.45 15.86 -13.47
CA VAL A 145 48.69 15.42 -14.10
C VAL A 145 49.18 14.13 -13.42
N ASP A 146 49.17 14.09 -12.09
CA ASP A 146 49.58 12.92 -11.31
C ASP A 146 48.65 11.72 -11.55
N ASP A 147 47.33 11.95 -11.59
CA ASP A 147 46.33 10.93 -11.94
C ASP A 147 46.58 10.33 -13.33
N ARG A 148 47.06 11.13 -14.29
CA ARG A 148 47.39 10.62 -15.63
C ARG A 148 48.67 9.80 -15.62
N ILE A 149 49.69 10.21 -14.88
CA ILE A 149 50.94 9.46 -14.78
C ILE A 149 50.69 8.11 -14.10
N SER A 150 49.92 8.10 -12.99
CA SER A 150 49.59 6.88 -12.26
C SER A 150 48.78 5.89 -13.13
N ASN A 151 47.83 6.39 -13.91
CA ASN A 151 47.03 5.60 -14.86
C ASN A 151 47.75 5.32 -16.20
N ARG A 152 49.05 5.62 -16.30
CA ARG A 152 49.86 5.42 -17.53
C ARG A 152 49.34 6.18 -18.76
N MET A 153 48.52 7.21 -18.57
CA MET A 153 47.99 8.10 -19.62
C MET A 153 48.96 9.25 -19.92
N ARG A 154 50.18 8.90 -20.35
CA ARG A 154 51.33 9.79 -20.58
C ARG A 154 51.26 10.61 -21.88
N LYS A 155 50.08 11.12 -22.23
CA LYS A 155 49.85 12.03 -23.38
C LYS A 155 49.12 13.28 -22.91
N CYS A 156 49.61 14.45 -23.32
CA CYS A 156 49.02 15.74 -23.00
C CYS A 156 47.55 15.78 -23.45
N PRO A 157 46.59 16.11 -22.58
CA PRO A 157 45.18 16.20 -22.95
C PRO A 157 44.87 17.20 -24.06
N THR A 158 45.70 18.25 -24.23
CA THR A 158 45.46 19.31 -25.21
C THR A 158 46.08 19.02 -26.57
N CYS A 159 47.33 18.56 -26.62
CA CYS A 159 48.06 18.38 -27.89
C CYS A 159 48.56 16.95 -28.15
N SER A 160 48.21 16.00 -27.28
CA SER A 160 48.60 14.58 -27.37
C SER A 160 50.10 14.28 -27.37
N ARG A 161 50.97 15.28 -27.13
CA ARG A 161 52.42 15.09 -26.98
C ARG A 161 52.71 14.22 -25.76
N ALA A 162 53.65 13.29 -25.90
CA ALA A 162 54.08 12.44 -24.80
C ALA A 162 54.76 13.26 -23.70
N PHE A 163 54.61 12.83 -22.45
CA PHE A 163 55.28 13.40 -21.28
C PHE A 163 55.45 12.33 -20.21
N ASP A 164 56.45 12.48 -19.33
CA ASP A 164 56.62 11.62 -18.15
C ASP A 164 56.81 12.44 -16.87
N LYS A 165 57.04 11.78 -15.74
CA LYS A 165 57.21 12.41 -14.42
C LYS A 165 58.28 13.51 -14.41
N MET A 166 59.36 13.34 -15.18
CA MET A 166 60.43 14.33 -15.28
C MET A 166 60.04 15.58 -16.07
N ASP A 167 58.94 15.53 -16.82
CA ASP A 167 58.43 16.64 -17.64
C ASP A 167 57.42 17.52 -16.90
N VAL A 168 57.09 17.18 -15.65
CA VAL A 168 56.14 17.92 -14.83
C VAL A 168 56.86 19.05 -14.11
N MET A 169 56.35 20.28 -14.25
CA MET A 169 56.89 21.46 -13.60
C MET A 169 55.79 22.19 -12.82
N PRO A 170 55.93 22.38 -11.49
CA PRO A 170 55.05 23.25 -10.73
C PRO A 170 55.10 24.68 -11.26
N VAL A 171 53.95 25.32 -11.32
CA VAL A 171 53.82 26.74 -11.68
C VAL A 171 53.02 27.43 -10.59
N HIS A 172 53.49 28.58 -10.17
CA HIS A 172 52.81 29.45 -9.22
C HIS A 172 52.30 30.69 -9.97
N HIS A 173 51.08 31.12 -9.65
CA HIS A 173 50.50 32.35 -10.16
C HIS A 173 50.92 33.53 -9.28
#